data_AF-A0A090QK73-F1
#
_entry.id   AF-A0A090QK73-F1
#
_cell.length_a   1.000
_cell.length_b   1.000
_cell.length_c   1.000
_cell.angle_alpha   90.00
_cell.angle_beta   90.00
_cell.angle_gamma   90.00
#
_symmetry.space_group_name_H-M   'P 1'
#
loop_
_entity.id
_entity.type
_entity.pdbx_description
1 polymer ?
#
loop_
_entity_poly.entity_id
_entity_poly.type
_entity_poly.pdbx_seq_one_letter_code
_entity_poly.pdbx_strand_id
1 'polypeptide(L)'
;MQGTLSKLHSQLGDVVEYHLPLGDQRFALNPHIGQPIRLTFTGNIFCDACGKKTKKSYSQGHCFPCMKSLARCDMCIMKPETCHYSKGTCREPQWVKPTVWCRTMCICRTLLA
;
A
#
# COMPACT_ATOMS: atom_id res chain seq x y z
N MET A 1 20.89 11.10 -4.02
CA MET A 1 20.09 9.90 -4.33
C MET A 1 18.75 10.33 -4.87
N GLN A 2 18.25 9.69 -5.93
CA GLN A 2 16.96 10.02 -6.55
C GLN A 2 16.24 8.72 -6.91
N GLY A 3 14.95 8.64 -6.60
CA GLY A 3 14.15 7.46 -6.90
C GLY A 3 12.69 7.67 -6.51
N THR A 4 11.85 6.70 -6.85
CA THR A 4 10.44 6.68 -6.40
C THR A 4 10.41 6.29 -4.93
N LEU A 5 9.80 7.14 -4.11
CA LEU A 5 9.64 6.86 -2.68
C LEU A 5 8.56 5.80 -2.47
N SER A 6 8.87 4.76 -1.70
CA SER A 6 7.92 3.71 -1.33
C SER A 6 7.68 3.67 0.18
N LYS A 7 6.71 2.86 0.61
CA LYS A 7 6.39 2.69 2.03
C LYS A 7 7.64 2.27 2.81
N LEU A 8 7.83 2.89 3.98
CA LEU A 8 8.92 2.59 4.90
C LEU A 8 8.96 1.09 5.20
N HIS A 9 10.14 0.49 5.05
CA HIS A 9 10.38 -0.89 5.42
C HIS A 9 10.92 -0.94 6.85
N SER A 10 10.28 -1.73 7.70
CA SER A 10 10.72 -1.96 9.08
C SER A 10 11.01 -3.43 9.27
N GLN A 11 12.15 -3.72 9.89
CA GLN A 11 12.56 -5.07 10.24
C GLN A 11 12.71 -5.17 11.75
N LEU A 12 12.12 -6.20 12.33
CA LEU A 12 12.23 -6.47 13.76
C LEU A 12 13.55 -7.18 14.05
N GLY A 13 14.38 -6.57 14.89
CA GLY A 13 15.55 -7.16 15.54
C GLY A 13 15.56 -6.75 17.01
N ASP A 14 16.73 -6.76 17.66
CA ASP A 14 16.88 -6.24 19.03
C ASP A 14 16.47 -4.77 19.15
N VAL A 15 16.73 -4.00 18.08
CA VAL A 15 16.20 -2.65 17.84
C VAL A 15 15.55 -2.66 16.46
N VAL A 16 14.41 -1.98 16.31
CA VAL A 16 13.69 -1.91 15.03
C VAL A 16 14.54 -1.18 14.00
N GLU A 17 14.81 -1.82 12.87
CA GLU A 17 15.58 -1.25 11.77
C GLU A 17 14.67 -0.63 10.72
N TYR A 18 14.80 0.68 10.52
CA TYR A 18 14.05 1.43 9.53
C TYR A 18 14.87 1.66 8.27
N HIS A 19 14.27 1.32 7.13
CA HIS A 19 14.86 1.51 5.81
C HIS A 19 13.91 2.32 4.94
N LEU A 20 14.39 3.41 4.37
CA LEU A 20 13.68 4.23 3.41
C LEU A 20 13.96 3.73 1.99
N PRO A 21 13.00 3.12 1.29
CA PRO A 21 13.22 2.68 -0.08
C PRO A 21 13.05 3.87 -1.05
N LEU A 22 14.05 4.06 -1.91
CA LEU A 22 14.10 5.07 -2.97
C LEU A 22 14.44 4.37 -4.29
N GLY A 23 13.41 3.99 -5.04
CA GLY A 23 13.57 3.11 -6.20
C GLY A 23 14.17 1.76 -5.76
N ASP A 24 15.31 1.41 -6.34
CA ASP A 24 16.02 0.16 -6.03
C ASP A 24 16.95 0.27 -4.82
N GLN A 25 17.15 1.48 -4.29
CA GLN A 25 18.03 1.73 -3.14
C GLN A 25 17.27 1.66 -1.82
N ARG A 26 17.92 1.13 -0.78
CA ARG A 26 17.40 1.13 0.59
C ARG A 26 18.33 1.96 1.46
N PHE A 27 17.82 3.05 2.01
CA PHE A 27 18.57 3.95 2.88
C PHE A 27 18.27 3.62 4.35
N ALA A 28 19.28 3.21 5.12
CA ALA A 28 19.13 2.93 6.54
C ALA A 28 18.89 4.24 7.31
N LEU A 29 17.75 4.35 8.01
CA LEU A 29 17.38 5.56 8.73
C LEU A 29 17.92 5.60 10.16
N ASN A 30 18.10 4.45 10.80
CA ASN A 30 18.53 4.37 12.21
C ASN A 30 19.79 5.19 12.54
N PRO A 31 20.87 5.15 11.73
CA PRO A 31 22.08 5.94 12.01
C PRO A 31 21.89 7.45 11.91
N HIS A 32 20.81 7.90 11.25
CA HIS A 32 20.53 9.30 10.96
C HIS A 32 19.41 9.88 11.83
N ILE A 33 18.94 9.13 12.84
CA ILE A 33 17.97 9.63 13.80
C ILE A 33 18.59 10.82 14.56
N GLY A 34 17.86 11.95 14.60
CA GLY A 34 18.33 13.20 15.20
C GLY A 34 19.12 14.12 14.25
N GLN A 35 19.41 13.68 13.02
CA GLN A 35 20.02 14.52 11.99
C GLN A 35 18.95 15.14 11.08
N PRO A 36 19.17 16.36 10.54
CA PRO A 36 18.25 16.97 9.59
C PRO A 36 18.32 16.26 8.23
N ILE A 37 17.18 15.74 7.76
CA ILE A 37 17.03 15.09 6.45
C ILE A 37 16.23 16.02 5.52
N ARG A 38 16.74 16.28 4.32
CA ARG A 38 16.04 17.05 3.29
C ARG A 38 15.52 16.14 2.18
N LEU A 39 14.22 16.18 1.93
CA LEU A 39 13.57 15.52 0.80
C LEU A 39 13.16 16.58 -0.22
N THR A 40 13.59 16.41 -1.48
CA THR A 40 13.22 17.31 -2.57
C THR A 40 12.30 16.57 -3.53
N PHE A 41 11.08 17.09 -3.69
CA PHE A 41 10.13 16.52 -4.63
C PHE A 41 10.51 16.89 -6.07
N THR A 42 10.66 15.88 -6.92
CA THR A 42 11.15 16.05 -8.32
C THR A 42 10.05 16.45 -9.30
N GLY A 43 8.79 16.58 -8.86
CA GLY A 43 7.65 16.85 -9.73
C GLY A 43 7.08 15.61 -10.43
N ASN A 44 7.72 14.44 -10.27
CA ASN A 44 7.28 13.19 -10.89
C ASN A 44 6.55 12.32 -9.87
N ILE A 45 5.36 11.84 -10.23
CA ILE A 45 4.59 10.87 -9.45
C ILE A 45 4.45 9.60 -10.29
N PHE A 46 4.78 8.46 -9.71
CA PHE A 46 4.67 7.16 -10.37
C PHE A 46 3.64 6.30 -9.65
N CYS A 47 2.87 5.53 -10.43
CA CYS A 47 1.92 4.58 -9.87
C CYS A 47 2.64 3.40 -9.24
N ASP A 48 2.36 3.10 -7.97
CA ASP A 48 2.91 1.93 -7.26
C ASP A 48 2.53 0.59 -7.94
N ALA A 49 1.36 0.52 -8.59
CA ALA A 49 0.89 -0.71 -9.22
C ALA A 49 1.50 -0.97 -10.61
N CYS A 50 1.69 0.08 -11.41
CA CYS A 50 2.00 -0.06 -12.84
C CYS A 50 3.23 0.75 -13.29
N GLY A 51 3.88 1.49 -12.39
CA GLY A 51 5.05 2.30 -12.69
C GLY A 51 4.82 3.50 -13.61
N LYS A 52 3.60 3.71 -14.12
CA LYS A 52 3.32 4.81 -15.05
C LYS A 52 3.46 6.17 -14.36
N LYS A 53 4.07 7.13 -15.06
CA LYS A 53 4.09 8.54 -14.65
C LYS A 53 2.67 9.10 -14.70
N THR A 54 2.29 9.77 -13.62
CA THR A 54 0.98 10.41 -13.46
C THR A 54 1.15 11.83 -12.96
N LYS A 55 0.15 12.68 -13.23
CA LYS A 55 0.10 14.04 -12.67
C LYS A 55 -0.46 14.06 -11.24
N LYS A 56 -1.27 13.06 -10.89
CA LYS A 56 -1.94 12.91 -9.59
C LYS A 56 -1.94 11.44 -9.18
N SER A 57 -1.68 11.18 -7.91
CA SER A 57 -1.89 9.87 -7.29
C SER A 57 -3.26 9.82 -6.62
N TYR A 58 -3.83 8.62 -6.59
CA TYR A 58 -5.11 8.27 -5.97
C TYR A 58 -4.90 7.05 -5.08
N SER A 59 -5.67 6.91 -4.00
CA SER A 59 -5.69 5.72 -3.12
C SER A 59 -4.31 5.11 -2.84
N GLN A 60 -3.48 5.80 -2.05
CA GLN A 60 -2.15 5.33 -1.64
C GLN A 60 -1.10 5.18 -2.76
N GLY A 61 -1.14 6.04 -3.79
CA GLY A 61 -0.06 6.09 -4.78
C GLY A 61 -0.37 5.40 -6.12
N HIS A 62 -1.65 5.25 -6.48
CA HIS A 62 -2.07 4.65 -7.74
C HIS A 62 -2.52 5.67 -8.79
N CYS A 63 -2.42 5.29 -10.06
CA CYS A 63 -3.03 6.04 -11.15
C CYS A 63 -4.55 5.81 -11.19
N PHE A 64 -5.30 6.70 -11.84
CA PHE A 64 -6.76 6.57 -11.95
C PHE A 64 -7.23 5.21 -12.52
N PRO A 65 -6.63 4.65 -13.59
CA PRO A 65 -6.97 3.31 -14.06
C PRO A 65 -6.76 2.22 -13.00
N CYS A 66 -5.61 2.23 -12.31
CA CYS A 66 -5.29 1.24 -11.28
C CYS A 66 -6.16 1.40 -10.04
N MET A 67 -6.50 2.63 -9.65
CA MET A 67 -7.44 2.88 -8.58
C MET A 67 -8.82 2.31 -8.90
N LYS A 68 -9.27 2.43 -10.17
CA LYS A 68 -10.54 1.84 -10.61
C LYS A 68 -10.48 0.32 -10.71
N SER A 69 -9.35 -0.29 -11.07
CA SER A 69 -9.28 -1.73 -11.35
C SER A 69 -8.96 -2.59 -10.12
N LEU A 70 -8.12 -2.08 -9.19
CA LEU A 70 -7.55 -2.90 -8.12
C LEU A 70 -8.52 -3.07 -6.94
N ALA A 71 -8.60 -4.29 -6.41
CA ALA A 71 -9.42 -4.58 -5.22
C ALA A 71 -8.91 -3.86 -3.97
N ARG A 72 -7.60 -3.58 -3.90
CA ARG A 72 -6.97 -2.82 -2.79
C ARG A 72 -7.39 -1.35 -2.69
N CYS A 73 -8.14 -0.86 -3.68
CA CYS A 73 -8.66 0.51 -3.74
C CYS A 73 -10.18 0.55 -3.64
N ASP A 74 -10.85 -0.60 -3.52
CA ASP A 74 -12.30 -0.68 -3.59
C ASP A 74 -12.93 -0.19 -2.28
N MET A 75 -14.20 0.24 -2.36
CA MET A 75 -14.91 0.84 -1.23
C MET A 75 -15.06 -0.11 -0.03
N CYS A 76 -14.98 -1.42 -0.26
CA CYS A 76 -15.06 -2.43 0.80
C CYS A 76 -13.92 -2.34 1.83
N ILE A 77 -12.84 -1.62 1.54
CA ILE A 77 -11.75 -1.36 2.51
C ILE A 77 -12.12 -0.21 3.45
N MET A 78 -12.91 0.76 3.02
CA MET A 78 -13.40 1.82 3.93
C MET A 78 -14.69 1.41 4.63
N LYS A 79 -15.50 0.57 3.97
CA LYS A 79 -16.80 0.07 4.45
C LYS A 79 -16.84 -1.46 4.35
N PRO A 80 -16.24 -2.16 5.32
CA PRO A 80 -16.17 -3.62 5.36
C PRO A 80 -17.50 -4.33 5.13
N GLU A 81 -18.59 -3.75 5.60
CA GLU A 81 -19.96 -4.23 5.44
C GLU A 81 -20.42 -4.32 3.98
N THR A 82 -19.77 -3.58 3.08
CA THR A 82 -20.04 -3.62 1.63
C THR A 82 -19.19 -4.66 0.89
N CYS A 83 -18.41 -5.47 1.62
CA CYS A 83 -17.57 -6.48 1.01
C CYS A 83 -18.39 -7.50 0.23
N HIS A 84 -18.01 -7.68 -1.04
CA HIS A 84 -18.68 -8.54 -2.01
C HIS A 84 -17.88 -9.81 -2.34
N TYR A 85 -16.83 -10.10 -1.56
CA TYR A 85 -15.99 -11.28 -1.77
C TYR A 85 -16.78 -12.59 -1.71
N SER A 86 -17.69 -12.75 -0.74
CA SER A 86 -18.55 -13.92 -0.62
C SER A 86 -19.53 -14.10 -1.79
N LYS A 87 -19.82 -13.03 -2.54
CA LYS A 87 -20.68 -13.05 -3.72
C LYS A 87 -19.91 -13.44 -5.00
N GLY A 88 -18.59 -13.65 -4.91
CA GLY A 88 -17.74 -14.01 -6.05
C GLY A 88 -17.45 -12.86 -7.01
N THR A 89 -17.95 -11.64 -6.77
CA THR A 89 -17.76 -10.48 -7.65
C THR A 89 -16.52 -9.66 -7.32
N CYS A 90 -15.60 -10.20 -6.51
CA CYS A 90 -14.36 -9.52 -6.17
C CYS A 90 -13.47 -9.36 -7.39
N ARG A 91 -12.91 -8.16 -7.59
CA ARG A 91 -12.05 -7.85 -8.73
C ARG A 91 -10.74 -8.65 -8.73
N GLU A 92 -10.19 -8.91 -7.54
CA GLU A 92 -8.93 -9.66 -7.36
C GLU A 92 -9.05 -10.67 -6.20
N PRO A 93 -9.73 -11.81 -6.40
CA PRO A 93 -10.01 -12.76 -5.33
C PRO A 93 -8.75 -13.45 -4.78
N GLN A 94 -7.69 -13.56 -5.59
CA GLN A 94 -6.38 -14.06 -5.16
C GLN A 94 -5.66 -13.11 -4.19
N TRP A 95 -5.84 -11.80 -4.33
CA TRP A 95 -5.22 -10.79 -3.46
C TRP A 95 -5.83 -10.78 -2.05
N VAL A 96 -7.11 -11.15 -1.94
CA VAL A 96 -7.85 -11.23 -0.69
C VAL A 96 -7.37 -12.36 0.22
N LYS A 97 -6.94 -13.50 -0.33
CA LYS A 97 -6.58 -14.69 0.44
C LYS A 97 -5.47 -14.45 1.49
N PRO A 98 -4.33 -13.81 1.16
CA PRO A 98 -3.29 -13.51 2.14
C PRO A 98 -3.60 -12.25 2.98
N THR A 99 -4.48 -11.37 2.49
CA THR A 99 -4.75 -10.08 3.14
C THR A 99 -5.89 -10.22 4.15
N VAL A 100 -5.53 -10.25 5.43
CA VAL A 100 -6.41 -10.47 6.61
C VAL A 100 -7.66 -9.56 6.64
N TRP A 101 -7.64 -8.45 5.91
CA TRP A 101 -8.72 -7.46 5.81
C TRP A 101 -10.08 -8.04 5.39
N CYS A 102 -10.15 -8.76 4.27
CA CYS A 102 -11.44 -9.28 3.79
C CYS A 102 -11.85 -10.56 4.52
N ARG A 103 -10.90 -11.41 4.92
CA ARG A 103 -11.20 -12.65 5.66
C ARG A 103 -11.81 -12.35 7.03
N THR A 104 -11.19 -11.47 7.81
CA THR A 104 -11.64 -11.21 9.19
C THR A 104 -13.04 -10.58 9.22
N MET A 105 -13.36 -9.70 8.26
CA MET A 105 -14.64 -9.00 8.22
C MET A 105 -15.76 -9.79 7.53
N CYS A 106 -15.49 -10.59 6.49
CA CYS A 106 -16.49 -11.50 5.93
C CYS A 106 -16.80 -12.67 6.88
N ILE A 107 -15.78 -13.25 7.54
CA ILE A 107 -15.95 -14.39 8.45
C ILE A 107 -16.75 -13.97 9.71
N CYS A 108 -16.58 -12.74 10.20
CA CYS A 108 -17.33 -12.25 11.36
C CYS A 108 -18.85 -12.23 11.11
N ARG A 109 -19.30 -12.08 9.85
CA ARG A 109 -20.72 -12.15 9.48
C ARG A 109 -21.27 -13.57 9.41
N THR A 110 -20.41 -14.58 9.26
CA THR A 110 -20.81 -16.00 9.18
C THR A 110 -20.71 -16.70 10.54
N LEU A 111 -19.92 -16.18 11.48
CA LEU A 111 -19.79 -16.72 12.84
C LEU A 111 -20.72 -16.06 13.88
N LEU A 112 -21.43 -14.98 13.52
CA LEU A 112 -22.40 -14.28 14.37
C LEU A 112 -23.87 -14.50 13.91
N ALA A 113 -24.13 -15.49 13.06
CA ALA A 113 -25.46 -15.87 12.61
C ALA A 113 -25.79 -17.31 13.03
#